data_AF-A0A2S1X4T3-F1
#
_entry.id   AF-A0A2S1X4T3-F1
#
_cell.length_a   1.000
_cell.length_b   1.000
_cell.length_c   1.000
_cell.angle_alpha   90.00
_cell.angle_beta   90.00
_cell.angle_gamma   90.00
#
_symmetry.space_group_name_H-M   'P 1'
#
loop_
_entity.id
_entity.type
_entity.pdbx_description
1 polymer ?
#
loop_
_entity_poly.entity_id
_entity_poly.type
_entity_poly.pdbx_seq_one_letter_code
_entity_poly.pdbx_strand_id
1 'polypeptide(L)' 'LAAMASLSNCTLSDNSASYYGGGIGNRGMVTLTNTIVANSLAGGDVHNVLGTLSG' A
#
# COMPACT_ATOMS: atom_id res chain seq x y z
N LEU A 1 -0.04 -18.35 9.70
CA LEU A 1 -1.14 -17.73 8.93
C LEU A 1 -0.54 -16.53 8.19
N ALA A 2 -0.54 -16.51 6.86
CA ALA A 2 -0.13 -15.31 6.13
C ALA A 2 -1.30 -14.31 6.14
N ALA A 3 -1.06 -13.09 6.63
CA ALA A 3 -2.07 -12.03 6.58
C ALA A 3 -2.13 -11.48 5.14
N MET A 4 -3.32 -11.43 4.58
CA MET A 4 -3.59 -10.97 3.20
C MET A 4 -4.54 -9.78 3.23
N ALA A 5 -4.26 -8.77 2.43
CA ALA A 5 -5.17 -7.67 2.14
C ALA A 5 -5.45 -7.60 0.63
N SER A 6 -6.70 -7.33 0.27
CA SER A 6 -7.13 -7.14 -1.12
C SER A 6 -7.84 -5.79 -1.21
N LEU A 7 -7.38 -4.94 -2.13
CA LEU A 7 -7.99 -3.65 -2.42
C LEU A 7 -8.54 -3.68 -3.84
N SER A 8 -9.78 -3.22 -4.00
CA SER A 8 -10.48 -3.21 -5.28
C SER A 8 -11.20 -1.89 -5.47
N ASN A 9 -10.93 -1.21 -6.59
CA ASN A 9 -11.53 0.08 -6.92
C ASN A 9 -11.28 1.16 -5.86
N CYS A 10 -10.12 1.12 -5.22
CA CYS A 10 -9.75 2.09 -4.19
C CYS A 10 -8.91 3.24 -4.77
N THR A 11 -8.95 4.39 -4.11
CA THR A 11 -7.96 5.45 -4.29
C THR A 11 -7.37 5.77 -2.92
N LEU A 12 -6.07 5.51 -2.76
CA LEU A 12 -5.30 5.85 -1.57
C LEU A 12 -4.46 7.07 -1.93
N SER A 13 -4.96 8.25 -1.54
CA SER A 13 -4.28 9.53 -1.76
C SER A 13 -4.26 10.39 -0.51
N ASP A 14 -3.32 11.33 -0.46
CA ASP A 14 -3.14 12.27 0.65
C ASP A 14 -2.95 11.59 2.00
N ASN A 15 -2.40 10.37 2.00
CA ASN A 15 -2.02 9.69 3.22
C ASN A 15 -0.60 10.08 3.66
N SER A 16 -0.32 9.90 4.95
CA SER A 16 0.94 10.33 5.56
C SER A 16 1.40 9.30 6.59
N ALA A 17 2.67 8.91 6.50
CA ALA A 17 3.36 8.12 7.52
C ALA A 17 4.71 8.76 7.88
N SER A 18 5.10 8.68 9.15
CA SER A 18 6.35 9.31 9.63
C SER A 18 7.63 8.71 9.02
N TYR A 19 7.56 7.46 8.54
CA TYR A 19 8.72 6.75 8.01
C TYR A 19 8.50 6.29 6.58
N TYR A 20 7.59 5.32 6.37
CA TYR A 20 7.40 4.72 5.05
C TYR A 20 5.98 4.19 4.84
N GLY A 21 5.57 4.08 3.58
CA GLY A 21 4.29 3.51 3.18
C GLY A 21 3.13 4.39 3.61
N GLY A 22 3.21 5.68 3.27
CA GLY A 22 2.14 6.65 3.50
C GLY A 22 0.81 6.13 2.97
N GLY A 23 0.77 5.60 1.75
CA GLY A 23 -0.39 4.88 1.22
C GLY A 23 -0.46 3.44 1.73
N ILE A 24 0.58 2.63 1.48
CA ILE A 24 0.62 1.22 1.86
C ILE A 24 1.98 0.85 2.47
N GLY A 25 1.95 0.36 3.72
CA GLY A 25 3.06 -0.36 4.35
C GLY A 25 2.83 -1.87 4.33
N ASN A 26 3.56 -2.61 3.49
CA ASN A 26 3.35 -4.05 3.30
C ASN A 26 4.46 -4.91 3.91
N ARG A 27 4.05 -5.86 4.76
CA ARG A 27 4.89 -6.96 5.29
C ARG A 27 4.26 -8.35 5.04
N GLY A 28 3.14 -8.41 4.32
CA GLY A 28 2.37 -9.62 4.01
C GLY A 28 2.01 -9.69 2.53
N MET A 29 0.84 -10.22 2.18
CA MET A 29 0.38 -10.25 0.79
C MET A 29 -0.65 -9.16 0.55
N VAL A 30 -0.41 -8.29 -0.43
CA VAL A 30 -1.35 -7.25 -0.88
C VAL A 30 -1.62 -7.45 -2.37
N THR A 31 -2.89 -7.52 -2.75
CA THR A 31 -3.32 -7.48 -4.15
C THR A 31 -4.14 -6.21 -4.41
N LEU A 32 -3.78 -5.47 -5.46
CA LEU A 32 -4.40 -4.22 -5.87
C LEU A 32 -5.11 -4.38 -7.22
N THR A 33 -6.44 -4.38 -7.22
CA THR A 33 -7.21 -4.46 -8.47
C THR A 33 -7.86 -3.11 -8.75
N ASN A 34 -7.60 -2.54 -9.93
CA ASN A 34 -8.16 -1.25 -10.35
C ASN A 34 -8.03 -0.16 -9.27
N THR A 35 -6.86 -0.07 -8.65
CA THR A 35 -6.62 0.76 -7.46
C THR A 35 -5.50 1.75 -7.74
N ILE A 36 -5.67 2.99 -7.28
CA ILE A 36 -4.66 4.04 -7.36
C ILE A 36 -4.05 4.23 -5.97
N VAL A 37 -2.72 4.23 -5.90
CA VAL A 37 -1.97 4.65 -4.71
C VAL A 37 -1.00 5.74 -5.14
N ALA A 38 -1.30 6.98 -4.78
CA ALA A 38 -0.58 8.15 -5.26
C ALA A 38 -0.72 9.32 -4.30
N ASN A 39 0.18 10.29 -4.40
CA ASN A 39 0.12 11.56 -3.65
C ASN A 39 0.20 11.39 -2.12
N SER A 40 0.89 10.37 -1.63
CA SER A 40 1.22 10.24 -0.20
C SER A 40 2.58 10.89 0.07
N LEU A 41 2.57 12.22 0.26
CA LEU A 41 3.78 13.07 0.27
C LEU A 41 4.78 12.72 1.38
N ALA A 42 4.30 12.23 2.53
CA ALA A 42 5.12 11.81 3.66
C ALA A 42 5.12 10.28 3.79
N GLY A 43 6.30 9.67 3.75
CA GLY A 43 6.49 8.22 3.79
C GLY A 43 6.36 7.53 2.43
N GLY A 44 6.00 8.24 1.35
CA GLY A 44 5.87 7.71 0.00
C GLY A 44 4.61 6.86 -0.21
N ASP A 45 4.28 6.57 -1.46
CA ASP A 45 3.02 5.88 -1.79
C ASP A 45 2.98 4.43 -1.29
N VAL A 46 3.99 3.63 -1.62
CA VAL A 46 4.03 2.21 -1.26
C VAL A 46 5.41 1.82 -0.75
N HIS A 47 5.46 1.17 0.41
CA HIS A 47 6.67 0.52 0.92
C HIS A 47 6.42 -0.97 1.15
N ASN A 48 7.02 -1.80 0.30
CA ASN A 48 6.96 -3.25 0.38
C ASN A 48 8.26 -3.81 0.98
N VAL A 49 8.23 -4.27 2.23
CA VAL A 49 9.44 -4.66 2.99
C VAL A 49 9.72 -6.15 2.91
N LEU A 50 8.77 -6.96 3.36
CA LEU A 50 8.88 -8.43 3.43
C LEU A 50 7.74 -9.13 2.69
N GLY A 51 6.89 -8.35 2.04
CA GLY A 51 5.63 -8.81 1.45
C GLY A 51 5.70 -9.01 -0.05
N THR A 52 4.61 -9.54 -0.59
CA THR A 52 4.32 -9.51 -2.03
C THR A 52 3.25 -8.47 -2.28
N LEU A 53 3.52 -7.59 -3.24
CA LEU A 53 2.54 -6.67 -3.81
C LEU A 53 2.29 -7.12 -5.25
N SER A 54 1.02 -7.35 -5.61
CA SER A 54 0.61 -7.76 -6.95
C SER A 54 -0.67 -7.07 -7.38
N GLY A 55 -1.01 -7.16 -8.67
CA GLY A 55 -2.21 -6.56 -9.26
C GLY A 55 -1.89 -5.60 -10.38
#